data_AF-A0A7G8F8M5-F1
#
_entry.id   AF-A0A7G8F8M5-F1
#
_cell.length_a   1.000
_cell.length_b   1.000
_cell.length_c   1.000
_cell.angle_alpha   90.00
_cell.angle_beta   90.00
_cell.angle_gamma   90.00
#
_symmetry.space_group_name_H-M   'P 1'
#
loop_
_entity.id
_entity.type
_entity.pdbx_description
1 polymer ?
#
loop_
_entity_poly.entity_id
_entity_poly.type
_entity_poly.pdbx_seq_one_letter_code
_entity_poly.pdbx_strand_id
1 'polypeptide(L)'
;MFDMGLPDSDQLQGTLVDFALLELIRQHRLSFQPLWTVDGWAKLMIWLALNCGLSGDTDSLEHFARSLGEPITMRMRRTFFERELGDLELHVLADPADAQVLLLSQAPQDPSVLAPERLTRALERADLLELVTADQSQWQALDGVVAIPWKRPES
;
A
#
# COMPACT_ATOMS: atom_id res chain seq x y z
N MET A 1 -22.10 -23.52 15.03
CA MET A 1 -21.50 -24.19 13.86
C MET A 1 -22.00 -23.40 12.67
N PHE A 2 -21.17 -22.51 12.12
CA PHE A 2 -21.57 -21.75 10.93
C PHE A 2 -21.55 -22.71 9.74
N ASP A 3 -22.68 -22.88 9.09
CA ASP A 3 -22.81 -23.60 7.83
C ASP A 3 -22.09 -22.77 6.76
N MET A 4 -20.80 -23.05 6.53
CA MET A 4 -20.09 -22.51 5.38
C MET A 4 -20.42 -23.37 4.17
N GLY A 5 -21.60 -23.11 3.58
CA GLY A 5 -21.95 -23.62 2.27
C GLY A 5 -20.85 -23.30 1.26
N LEU A 6 -20.62 -24.21 0.31
CA LEU A 6 -19.66 -24.00 -0.77
C LEU A 6 -19.99 -22.68 -1.50
N PRO A 7 -18.98 -21.85 -1.83
CA PRO A 7 -19.22 -20.60 -2.54
C PRO A 7 -19.89 -20.88 -3.89
N ASP A 8 -20.83 -20.03 -4.28
CA ASP A 8 -21.39 -20.07 -5.62
C ASP A 8 -20.33 -19.64 -6.67
N SER A 9 -20.68 -19.79 -7.95
CA SER A 9 -19.76 -19.48 -9.06
C SER A 9 -19.29 -18.03 -9.06
N ASP A 10 -20.19 -17.08 -8.76
CA ASP A 10 -19.90 -15.66 -8.84
C ASP A 10 -18.98 -15.23 -7.69
N GLN A 11 -19.23 -15.78 -6.49
CA GLN A 11 -18.34 -15.60 -5.33
C GLN A 11 -16.94 -16.13 -5.61
N LEU A 12 -16.83 -17.35 -6.15
CA LEU A 12 -15.53 -17.94 -6.46
C LEU A 12 -14.78 -17.12 -7.52
N GLN A 13 -15.45 -16.71 -8.60
CA GLN A 13 -14.86 -15.89 -9.65
C GLN A 13 -14.41 -14.53 -9.13
N GLY A 14 -15.24 -13.87 -8.31
CA GLY A 14 -14.89 -12.61 -7.65
C GLY A 14 -13.65 -12.73 -6.76
N THR A 15 -13.57 -13.79 -5.95
CA THR A 15 -12.39 -14.07 -5.11
C THR A 15 -11.13 -14.31 -5.96
N LEU A 16 -11.24 -15.06 -7.06
CA LEU A 16 -10.10 -15.32 -7.96
C LEU A 16 -9.59 -14.04 -8.61
N VAL A 17 -10.49 -13.15 -9.07
CA VAL A 17 -10.13 -11.86 -9.64
C VAL A 17 -9.46 -10.97 -8.61
N ASP A 18 -10.01 -10.88 -7.40
CA ASP A 18 -9.43 -10.09 -6.31
C ASP A 18 -8.02 -10.60 -5.96
N PHE A 19 -7.86 -11.90 -5.78
CA PHE A 19 -6.55 -12.52 -5.54
C PHE A 19 -5.55 -12.19 -6.66
N ALA A 20 -5.95 -12.37 -7.93
CA ALA A 20 -5.08 -12.11 -9.07
C ALA A 20 -4.64 -10.65 -9.15
N LEU A 21 -5.55 -9.69 -8.91
CA LEU A 21 -5.22 -8.27 -8.89
C LEU A 21 -4.23 -7.93 -7.78
N LEU A 22 -4.46 -8.43 -6.56
CA LEU A 22 -3.57 -8.17 -5.43
C LEU A 22 -2.17 -8.76 -5.64
N GLU A 23 -2.08 -9.99 -6.16
CA GLU A 23 -0.79 -10.61 -6.49
C GLU A 23 -0.04 -9.87 -7.59
N LEU A 24 -0.75 -9.44 -8.64
CA LEU A 24 -0.16 -8.66 -9.72
C LEU A 24 0.45 -7.35 -9.19
N ILE A 25 -0.24 -6.68 -8.27
CA ILE A 25 0.27 -5.47 -7.61
C ILE A 25 1.51 -5.81 -6.78
N ARG A 26 1.48 -6.85 -5.95
CA ARG A 26 2.64 -7.25 -5.13
C ARG A 26 3.88 -7.51 -5.98
N GLN A 27 3.71 -8.15 -7.14
CA GLN A 27 4.80 -8.48 -8.06
C GLN A 27 5.37 -7.26 -8.78
N HIS A 28 4.53 -6.30 -9.17
CA HIS A 28 4.95 -5.21 -10.05
C HIS A 28 5.09 -3.83 -9.38
N ARG A 29 4.59 -3.63 -8.15
CA ARG A 29 4.54 -2.31 -7.49
C ARG A 29 5.86 -1.54 -7.44
N LEU A 30 7.01 -2.23 -7.46
CA LEU A 30 8.32 -1.58 -7.48
C LEU A 30 8.73 -1.02 -8.85
N SER A 31 8.05 -1.42 -9.92
CA SER A 31 8.31 -0.98 -11.30
C SER A 31 7.73 0.42 -11.59
N PHE A 32 6.82 0.91 -10.76
CA PHE A 32 6.08 2.15 -11.00
C PHE A 32 6.64 3.31 -10.18
N GLN A 33 7.70 3.92 -10.72
CA GLN A 33 8.38 5.06 -10.09
C GLN A 33 7.68 6.39 -10.37
N PRO A 34 7.73 7.38 -9.46
CA PRO A 34 8.36 7.30 -8.13
C PRO A 34 7.52 6.47 -7.14
N LEU A 35 8.17 5.68 -6.30
CA LEU A 35 7.48 4.93 -5.23
C LEU A 35 6.75 5.89 -4.27
N TRP A 36 5.71 5.39 -3.62
CA TRP A 36 4.98 6.13 -2.57
C TRP A 36 4.34 7.44 -3.05
N THR A 37 4.07 7.56 -4.35
CA THR A 37 3.42 8.74 -4.92
C THR A 37 2.12 8.40 -5.63
N VAL A 38 1.25 9.41 -5.74
CA VAL A 38 0.05 9.35 -6.57
C VAL A 38 0.41 9.03 -8.03
N ASP A 39 1.53 9.55 -8.53
CA ASP A 39 2.06 9.27 -9.87
C ASP A 39 2.39 7.79 -10.09
N GLY A 40 3.07 7.15 -9.13
CA GLY A 40 3.36 5.72 -9.18
C GLY A 40 2.09 4.87 -9.22
N TRP A 41 1.10 5.22 -8.39
CA TRP A 41 -0.22 4.59 -8.41
C TRP A 41 -0.96 4.78 -9.74
N ALA A 42 -0.95 6.00 -10.30
CA ALA A 42 -1.57 6.29 -11.57
C ALA A 42 -0.93 5.47 -12.71
N LYS A 43 0.41 5.32 -12.71
CA LYS A 43 1.13 4.50 -13.69
C LYS A 43 0.73 3.02 -13.63
N LEU A 44 0.55 2.46 -12.43
CA LEU A 44 0.01 1.11 -12.26
C LEU A 44 -1.41 1.01 -12.85
N MET A 45 -2.30 1.95 -12.53
CA MET A 45 -3.69 1.94 -13.00
C MET A 45 -3.78 2.05 -14.52
N ILE A 46 -2.97 2.91 -15.13
CA ILE A 46 -2.83 3.02 -16.58
C ILE A 46 -2.33 1.69 -17.16
N TRP A 47 -1.26 1.13 -16.61
CA TRP A 47 -0.73 -0.14 -17.07
C TRP A 47 -1.76 -1.27 -17.01
N LEU A 48 -2.52 -1.38 -15.91
CA LEU A 48 -3.60 -2.36 -15.79
C LEU A 48 -4.68 -2.16 -16.85
N ALA A 49 -5.17 -0.93 -17.04
CA ALA A 49 -6.19 -0.63 -18.04
C ALA A 49 -5.74 -1.03 -19.46
N LEU A 50 -4.49 -0.71 -19.81
CA LEU A 50 -3.91 -1.07 -21.12
C LEU A 50 -3.81 -2.59 -21.29
N ASN A 51 -3.42 -3.33 -20.24
CA ASN A 51 -3.36 -4.80 -20.29
C ASN A 51 -4.75 -5.46 -20.31
N CYS A 52 -5.78 -4.74 -19.87
CA CYS A 52 -7.19 -5.14 -20.05
C CYS A 52 -7.75 -4.78 -21.44
N GLY A 53 -6.95 -4.20 -22.34
CA GLY A 53 -7.34 -3.89 -23.72
C GLY A 53 -8.00 -2.52 -23.91
N LEU A 54 -7.99 -1.66 -22.90
CA LEU A 54 -8.44 -0.28 -23.05
C LEU A 54 -7.34 0.58 -23.69
N SER A 55 -7.74 1.70 -24.31
CA SER A 55 -6.82 2.73 -24.78
C SER A 55 -6.38 3.66 -23.66
N GLY A 56 -5.30 4.40 -23.89
CA GLY A 56 -4.69 5.30 -22.89
C GLY A 56 -5.31 6.70 -22.83
N ASP A 57 -6.44 6.93 -23.50
CA ASP A 57 -7.17 8.20 -23.38
C ASP A 57 -7.93 8.29 -22.06
N THR A 58 -8.21 9.52 -21.64
CA THR A 58 -8.84 9.83 -20.35
C THR A 58 -10.18 9.12 -20.18
N ASP A 59 -11.06 9.13 -21.18
CA ASP A 59 -12.40 8.53 -21.09
C ASP A 59 -12.31 7.01 -20.82
N SER A 60 -11.39 6.33 -21.50
CA SER A 60 -11.12 4.91 -21.32
C SER A 60 -10.57 4.60 -19.93
N LEU A 61 -9.61 5.39 -19.44
CA LEU A 61 -9.03 5.21 -18.10
C LEU A 61 -10.05 5.49 -16.99
N GLU A 62 -10.88 6.51 -17.15
CA GLU A 62 -11.98 6.82 -16.23
C GLU A 62 -13.07 5.74 -16.26
N HIS A 63 -13.34 5.16 -17.43
CA HIS A 63 -14.23 4.01 -17.54
C HIS A 63 -13.66 2.80 -16.78
N PHE A 64 -12.37 2.48 -16.96
CA PHE A 64 -11.72 1.39 -16.24
C PHE A 64 -11.81 1.55 -14.72
N ALA A 65 -11.46 2.72 -14.20
CA ALA A 65 -11.51 3.01 -12.76
C ALA A 65 -12.93 2.88 -12.20
N ARG A 66 -13.95 3.36 -12.93
CA ARG A 66 -15.36 3.20 -12.53
C ARG A 66 -15.81 1.75 -12.55
N SER A 67 -15.38 0.97 -13.55
CA SER A 67 -15.75 -0.43 -13.71
C SER A 67 -15.14 -1.34 -12.64
N LEU A 68 -13.96 -1.01 -12.11
CA LEU A 68 -13.40 -1.69 -10.93
C LEU A 68 -14.22 -1.43 -9.66
N GLY A 69 -14.80 -0.24 -9.55
CA GLY A 69 -15.55 0.19 -8.37
C GLY A 69 -14.65 0.50 -7.17
N GLU A 70 -15.24 1.19 -6.19
CA GLU A 70 -14.55 1.66 -4.99
C GLU A 70 -13.94 0.52 -4.15
N PRO A 71 -14.63 -0.61 -3.87
CA PRO A 71 -14.09 -1.63 -2.96
C PRO A 71 -12.80 -2.28 -3.48
N ILE A 72 -12.74 -2.58 -4.78
CA ILE A 72 -11.55 -3.19 -5.40
C ILE A 72 -10.44 -2.14 -5.47
N THR A 73 -10.76 -0.92 -5.91
CA THR A 73 -9.79 0.18 -6.03
C THR A 73 -9.12 0.48 -4.69
N MET A 74 -9.88 0.52 -3.59
CA MET A 74 -9.34 0.78 -2.25
C MET A 74 -8.38 -0.33 -1.80
N ARG A 75 -8.73 -1.60 -2.02
CA ARG A 75 -7.86 -2.74 -1.70
C ARG A 75 -6.58 -2.72 -2.52
N MET A 76 -6.69 -2.50 -3.83
CA MET A 76 -5.53 -2.39 -4.72
C MET A 76 -4.60 -1.27 -4.28
N ARG A 77 -5.15 -0.09 -3.95
CA ARG A 77 -4.37 1.06 -3.49
C ARG A 77 -3.63 0.77 -2.19
N ARG A 78 -4.32 0.17 -1.21
CA ARG A 78 -3.69 -0.29 0.03
C ARG A 78 -2.54 -1.26 -0.25
N THR A 79 -2.75 -2.29 -1.07
CA THR A 79 -1.70 -3.27 -1.39
C THR A 79 -0.53 -2.67 -2.17
N PHE A 80 -0.77 -1.63 -2.97
CA PHE A 80 0.29 -0.89 -3.65
C PHE A 80 1.16 -0.08 -2.67
N PHE A 81 0.55 0.52 -1.65
CA PHE A 81 1.22 1.38 -0.64
C PHE A 81 1.49 0.68 0.71
N GLU A 82 1.51 -0.64 0.75
CA GLU A 82 1.90 -1.40 1.95
C GLU A 82 3.17 -2.23 1.72
N ARG A 83 4.02 -2.38 2.73
CA ARG A 83 5.19 -3.29 2.69
C ARG A 83 5.28 -4.07 3.99
N GLU A 84 5.40 -5.38 3.88
CA GLU A 84 5.79 -6.23 5.00
C GLU A 84 7.31 -6.40 4.98
N LEU A 85 7.94 -6.09 6.11
CA LEU A 85 9.37 -6.22 6.35
C LEU A 85 9.55 -7.29 7.43
N GLY A 86 9.39 -8.56 7.04
CA GLY A 86 9.33 -9.68 7.98
C GLY A 86 10.61 -9.88 8.80
N ASP A 87 11.77 -9.54 8.24
CA ASP A 87 13.05 -9.54 8.97
C ASP A 87 13.10 -8.47 10.07
N LEU A 88 12.34 -7.39 9.90
CA LEU A 88 12.18 -6.32 10.87
C LEU A 88 10.89 -6.45 11.69
N GLU A 89 10.05 -7.48 11.46
CA GLU A 89 8.75 -7.66 12.13
C GLU A 89 7.87 -6.38 12.05
N LEU A 90 7.97 -5.66 10.93
CA LEU A 90 7.28 -4.40 10.71
C LEU A 90 6.38 -4.47 9.48
N HIS A 91 5.20 -3.88 9.58
CA HIS A 91 4.34 -3.58 8.45
C HIS A 91 4.31 -2.06 8.23
N VAL A 92 4.72 -1.61 7.05
CA VAL A 92 4.68 -0.22 6.61
C VAL A 92 3.39 0.07 5.85
N LEU A 93 2.65 1.09 6.26
CA LEU A 93 1.55 1.69 5.49
C LEU A 93 1.92 3.13 5.15
N ALA A 94 1.98 3.48 3.87
CA ALA A 94 2.48 4.77 3.42
C ALA A 94 1.72 5.27 2.19
N ASP A 95 0.39 5.33 2.30
CA ASP A 95 -0.45 5.93 1.26
C ASP A 95 -0.26 7.46 1.28
N PRO A 96 0.09 8.11 0.16
CA PRO A 96 0.26 9.56 0.11
C PRO A 96 -1.04 10.35 0.30
N ALA A 97 -2.21 9.69 0.28
CA ALA A 97 -3.48 10.31 0.66
C ALA A 97 -3.65 10.43 2.18
N ASP A 98 -2.90 9.64 2.97
CA ASP A 98 -2.90 9.70 4.42
C ASP A 98 -1.93 10.79 4.93
N ALA A 99 -2.21 11.34 6.11
CA ALA A 99 -1.39 12.40 6.70
C ALA A 99 0.02 11.95 7.10
N GLN A 100 0.24 10.65 7.29
CA GLN A 100 1.45 10.10 7.89
C GLN A 100 1.69 8.66 7.43
N VAL A 101 2.95 8.27 7.43
CA VAL A 101 3.40 6.89 7.31
C VAL A 101 3.21 6.18 8.65
N LEU A 102 2.73 4.94 8.63
CA LEU A 102 2.59 4.09 9.80
C LEU A 102 3.56 2.92 9.73
N LEU A 103 4.30 2.70 10.81
CA LEU A 103 5.14 1.53 11.04
C LEU A 103 4.51 0.71 12.17
N LEU A 104 3.86 -0.38 11.82
CA LEU A 104 3.14 -1.24 12.75
C LEU A 104 4.02 -2.42 13.16
N SER A 105 4.07 -2.72 14.46
CA SER A 105 4.71 -3.92 14.98
C SER A 105 3.89 -5.15 14.63
N GLN A 106 4.55 -6.16 14.07
CA GLN A 106 3.98 -7.50 13.89
C GLN A 106 4.18 -8.39 15.13
N ALA A 107 4.93 -7.93 16.13
CA ALA A 107 5.12 -8.57 17.42
C ALA A 107 4.78 -7.57 18.56
N PRO A 108 3.49 -7.30 18.81
CA PRO A 108 3.06 -6.28 19.77
C PRO A 108 3.52 -6.54 21.21
N GLN A 109 3.87 -7.78 21.55
CA GLN A 109 4.47 -8.16 22.83
C GLN A 109 5.95 -7.71 22.99
N ASP A 110 6.63 -7.37 21.90
CA ASP A 110 8.02 -6.94 21.90
C ASP A 110 8.12 -5.45 21.54
N PRO A 111 8.26 -4.55 22.53
CA PRO A 111 8.37 -3.12 22.28
C PRO A 111 9.67 -2.74 21.55
N SER A 112 10.68 -3.61 21.53
CA SER A 112 11.95 -3.35 20.84
C SER A 112 11.82 -3.34 19.32
N VAL A 113 10.73 -3.90 18.77
CA VAL A 113 10.41 -3.85 17.33
C VAL A 113 10.24 -2.40 16.85
N LEU A 114 9.76 -1.51 17.73
CA LEU A 114 9.57 -0.09 17.43
C LEU A 114 10.76 0.77 17.88
N ALA A 115 11.93 0.18 18.13
CA ALA A 115 13.14 0.94 18.46
C ALA A 115 13.54 1.87 17.29
N PRO A 116 13.98 3.11 17.56
CA PRO A 116 14.30 4.10 16.53
C PRO A 116 15.23 3.58 15.42
N GLU A 117 16.27 2.82 15.77
CA GLU A 117 17.23 2.26 14.81
C GLU A 117 16.56 1.27 13.85
N ARG A 118 15.59 0.50 14.32
CA ARG A 118 14.83 -0.47 13.52
C ARG A 118 13.85 0.25 12.59
N LEU A 119 13.20 1.31 13.08
CA LEU A 119 12.32 2.16 12.28
C LEU A 119 13.09 2.88 11.17
N THR A 120 14.27 3.44 11.44
CA THR A 120 15.12 4.05 10.41
C THR A 120 15.50 3.03 9.35
N ARG A 121 15.93 1.82 9.73
CA ARG A 121 16.23 0.74 8.78
C ARG A 121 15.01 0.36 7.94
N ALA A 122 13.82 0.33 8.54
CA ALA A 122 12.58 0.05 7.81
C ALA A 122 12.29 1.12 6.75
N LEU A 123 12.44 2.41 7.10
CA LEU A 123 12.28 3.53 6.17
C LEU A 123 13.30 3.50 5.03
N GLU A 124 14.56 3.18 5.32
CA GLU A 124 15.60 2.98 4.30
C GLU A 124 15.25 1.83 3.36
N ARG A 125 14.89 0.67 3.93
CA ARG A 125 14.57 -0.54 3.17
C ARG A 125 13.35 -0.36 2.26
N ALA A 126 12.43 0.50 2.67
CA ALA A 126 11.21 0.82 1.95
C ALA A 126 11.37 2.00 0.97
N ASP A 127 12.55 2.63 0.85
CA ASP A 127 12.74 3.86 0.05
C ASP A 127 11.84 5.04 0.50
N LEU A 128 11.60 5.15 1.81
CA LEU A 128 10.76 6.19 2.45
C LEU A 128 11.56 7.23 3.22
N LEU A 129 12.83 6.96 3.55
CA LEU A 129 13.63 7.84 4.44
C LEU A 129 13.65 9.30 3.95
N GLU A 130 13.76 9.51 2.64
CA GLU A 130 13.79 10.85 2.06
C GLU A 130 12.41 11.50 1.90
N LEU A 131 11.33 10.75 2.10
CA LEU A 131 9.94 11.22 1.95
C LEU A 131 9.27 11.58 3.27
N VAL A 132 9.86 11.20 4.41
CA VAL A 132 9.33 11.47 5.75
C VAL A 132 10.21 12.41 6.57
N THR A 133 9.65 13.04 7.60
CA THR A 133 10.41 13.97 8.46
C THR A 133 11.60 13.28 9.13
N ALA A 134 12.78 13.88 9.02
CA ALA A 134 14.00 13.42 9.70
C ALA A 134 14.01 13.78 11.19
N ASP A 135 13.14 14.71 11.61
CA ASP A 135 12.99 15.12 13.00
C ASP A 135 12.20 14.08 13.79
N GLN A 136 12.92 13.19 14.48
CA GLN A 136 12.32 12.13 15.30
C GLN A 136 11.44 12.66 16.44
N SER A 137 11.58 13.93 16.85
CA SER A 137 10.68 14.51 17.86
C SER A 137 9.24 14.66 17.36
N GLN A 138 9.04 14.63 16.03
CA GLN A 138 7.73 14.65 15.39
C GLN A 138 7.14 13.25 15.19
N TRP A 139 7.92 12.20 15.46
CA TRP A 139 7.44 10.83 15.37
C TRP A 139 6.56 10.53 16.58
N GLN A 140 5.37 10.00 16.33
CA GLN A 140 4.39 9.73 17.37
C GLN A 140 4.33 8.24 17.63
N ALA A 141 4.88 7.81 18.77
CA ALA A 141 4.75 6.44 19.24
C ALA A 141 3.37 6.24 19.90
N LEU A 142 2.66 5.21 19.44
CA LEU A 142 1.39 4.74 19.96
C LEU A 142 1.51 3.23 20.27
N ASP A 143 0.46 2.63 20.82
CA ASP A 143 0.47 1.21 21.15
C ASP A 143 0.60 0.34 19.88
N GLY A 144 1.75 -0.32 19.73
CA GLY A 144 2.06 -1.19 18.59
C GLY A 144 2.31 -0.48 17.25
N VAL A 145 2.38 0.85 17.21
CA VAL A 145 2.61 1.61 15.96
C VAL A 145 3.40 2.89 16.19
N VAL A 146 4.24 3.26 15.23
CA VAL A 146 4.83 4.61 15.14
C VAL A 146 4.32 5.32 13.89
N ALA A 147 3.78 6.51 14.11
CA ALA A 147 3.31 7.41 13.07
C ALA A 147 4.37 8.46 12.74
N ILE A 148 4.70 8.59 11.47
CA ILE A 148 5.76 9.47 10.97
C ILE A 148 5.18 10.40 9.90
N PRO A 149 5.19 11.73 10.11
CA PRO A 149 4.72 12.68 9.12
C PRO A 149 5.52 12.63 7.80
N TRP A 150 4.83 12.79 6.68
CA TRP A 150 5.46 13.08 5.39
C TRP A 150 6.26 14.39 5.47
N LYS A 151 7.36 14.48 4.72
CA LYS A 151 8.02 15.78 4.49
C LYS A 151 7.02 16.67 3.75
N ARG A 152 6.76 17.87 4.29
CA ARG A 152 6.04 18.89 3.52
C ARG A 152 6.96 19.39 2.41
N PRO A 153 6.46 19.58 1.18
CA PRO A 153 7.23 20.35 0.21
C PRO A 153 7.51 21.73 0.81
N GLU A 154 8.77 22.15 0.82
CA GLU A 154 9.13 23.53 1.15
C GLU A 154 8.33 24.45 0.22
N SER A 155 7.58 25.38 0.80
CA SER A 155 6.74 26.34 0.07
C SER A 155 7.58 27.43 -0.59
#